data_AF-A0A958LGX1-F1
#
_entry.id   AF-A0A958LGX1-F1
#
_cell.length_a   1.000
_cell.length_b   1.000
_cell.length_c   1.000
_cell.angle_alpha   90.00
_cell.angle_beta   90.00
_cell.angle_gamma   90.00
#
_symmetry.space_group_name_H-M   'P 1'
#
loop_
_entity.id
_entity.type
_entity.pdbx_description
1 polymer ?
#
loop_
_entity_poly.entity_id
_entity_poly.type
_entity_poly.pdbx_seq_one_letter_code
_entity_poly.pdbx_strand_id
1 'polypeptide(L)'
;IANDNPYKYQRRLASITSATVAELDVAIPDPGLTTAVAVTVSDPIDVENGAMFSVFQAACDHEFAKLIRHKDLRRYHSWYQMKLREALMADQRDETIQNGYMQDSDEWGLPLGEVEY
;
A
#
# COMPACT_ATOMS: atom_id res chain seq x y z
N ILE A 1 -1.59 39.02 12.45
CA ILE A 1 -2.39 37.85 12.02
C ILE A 1 -1.87 36.68 12.83
N ALA A 2 -2.63 36.24 13.83
CA ALA A 2 -2.23 35.08 14.63
C ALA A 2 -2.26 33.86 13.71
N ASN A 3 -1.11 33.20 13.60
CA ASN A 3 -0.98 31.94 12.86
C ASN A 3 -1.53 30.84 13.77
N ASP A 4 -2.85 30.83 13.96
CA ASP A 4 -3.53 29.76 14.69
C ASP A 4 -3.42 28.49 13.84
N ASN A 5 -2.37 27.72 14.10
CA ASN A 5 -2.26 26.37 13.56
C ASN A 5 -3.50 25.59 14.04
N PRO A 6 -4.39 25.15 13.14
CA PRO A 6 -5.60 24.41 13.52
C PRO A 6 -5.25 23.04 14.14
N TYR A 7 -4.04 22.55 13.92
CA TYR A 7 -3.56 21.26 14.42
C TYR A 7 -2.90 21.42 15.80
N LYS A 8 -3.72 21.63 16.84
CA LYS A 8 -3.27 21.78 18.24
C LYS A 8 -2.94 20.44 18.92
N TYR A 9 -3.46 19.33 18.41
CA TYR A 9 -3.33 18.01 19.05
C TYR A 9 -2.92 16.95 18.04
N GLN A 10 -1.97 16.10 18.42
CA GLN A 10 -1.61 14.88 17.70
C GLN A 10 -1.97 13.68 18.56
N ARG A 11 -2.63 12.69 17.97
CA ARG A 11 -3.05 11.45 18.62
C ARG A 11 -2.77 10.26 17.71
N ARG A 12 -2.59 9.09 18.29
CA ARG A 12 -2.38 7.86 17.52
C ARG A 12 -3.73 7.22 17.25
N LEU A 13 -3.94 6.79 16.01
CA LEU A 13 -5.06 5.89 15.69
C LEU A 13 -4.80 4.54 16.38
N ALA A 14 -5.72 4.13 17.23
CA ALA A 14 -5.66 2.87 17.95
C ALA A 14 -6.28 1.73 17.12
N SER A 15 -7.43 1.99 16.50
CA SER A 15 -8.15 1.02 15.67
C SER A 15 -9.02 1.74 14.63
N ILE A 16 -9.36 1.05 13.54
CA ILE A 16 -10.36 1.50 12.56
C ILE A 16 -11.51 0.51 12.63
N THR A 17 -12.67 0.94 13.12
CA THR A 17 -13.84 0.06 13.34
C THR A 17 -14.77 0.01 12.13
N SER A 18 -14.73 1.03 11.27
CA SER A 18 -15.45 1.05 10.00
C SER A 18 -14.83 2.06 9.03
N ALA A 19 -15.31 2.10 7.80
CA ALA A 19 -14.86 3.06 6.78
C ALA A 19 -15.01 4.54 7.19
N THR A 20 -15.84 4.85 8.20
CA THR A 20 -16.08 6.22 8.67
C THR A 20 -15.77 6.43 10.15
N VAL A 21 -15.30 5.40 10.86
CA VAL A 21 -15.08 5.45 12.31
C VAL A 21 -13.73 4.86 12.66
N ALA A 22 -12.93 5.64 13.38
CA ALA A 22 -11.67 5.22 13.94
C ALA A 22 -11.56 5.66 15.40
N GLU A 23 -10.83 4.89 16.19
CA GLU A 23 -10.61 5.13 17.61
C GLU A 23 -9.21 5.70 17.83
N LEU A 24 -9.10 6.62 18.79
CA LEU A 24 -7.83 7.22 19.21
C LEU A 24 -7.34 6.56 20.50
N ASP A 25 -6.02 6.54 20.68
CA ASP A 25 -5.38 6.06 21.90
C ASP A 25 -5.77 6.87 23.14
N VAL A 26 -5.97 8.18 22.98
CA VAL A 26 -6.39 9.10 24.04
C VAL A 26 -7.42 10.09 23.51
N ALA A 27 -8.46 10.36 24.30
CA ALA A 27 -9.48 11.34 23.98
C ALA A 27 -8.89 12.76 23.77
N ILE A 28 -9.51 13.52 22.86
CA ILE A 28 -9.19 14.92 22.65
C ILE A 28 -9.86 15.73 23.78
N PRO A 29 -9.13 16.58 24.53
CA PRO A 29 -9.66 17.27 25.71
C PRO A 29 -10.85 18.19 25.44
N ASP A 30 -10.96 18.72 24.22
CA ASP A 30 -12.06 19.60 23.82
C ASP A 30 -12.66 19.13 22.49
N PRO A 31 -13.60 18.17 22.51
CA PRO A 31 -14.23 17.65 21.32
C PRO A 31 -15.15 18.67 20.62
N GLY A 32 -15.52 19.76 21.30
CA GLY A 32 -16.36 20.83 20.74
C GLY A 32 -15.57 21.83 19.86
N LEU A 33 -14.25 21.91 20.04
CA LEU A 33 -13.35 22.71 19.20
C LEU A 33 -12.88 21.99 17.92
N THR A 34 -12.99 20.67 17.88
CA THR A 34 -12.67 19.87 16.68
C THR A 34 -13.81 19.95 15.68
N THR A 35 -13.83 21.02 14.89
CA THR A 35 -14.64 21.04 13.66
C THR A 35 -14.10 19.97 12.69
N ALA A 36 -14.99 19.31 11.95
CA ALA A 36 -14.64 18.24 10.99
C ALA A 36 -13.66 18.67 9.87
N VAL A 37 -13.32 19.96 9.80
CA VAL A 37 -12.43 20.57 8.80
C VAL A 37 -10.94 20.50 9.21
N ALA A 38 -10.63 20.19 10.47
CA ALA A 38 -9.28 20.38 11.04
C ALA A 38 -8.53 19.08 11.41
N VAL A 39 -8.90 17.93 10.83
CA VAL A 39 -8.19 16.66 11.09
C VAL A 39 -7.35 16.28 9.89
N THR A 40 -6.06 16.11 10.10
CA THR A 40 -5.16 15.45 9.15
C THR A 40 -4.82 14.08 9.71
N VAL A 41 -5.15 13.03 8.97
CA VAL A 41 -4.66 11.68 9.26
C VAL A 41 -3.34 11.52 8.51
N SER A 42 -2.25 11.39 9.27
CA SER A 42 -0.97 11.00 8.70
C SER A 42 -0.85 9.49 8.81
N ASP A 43 -0.90 8.80 7.66
CA ASP A 43 -0.57 7.39 7.61
C ASP A 43 0.98 7.27 7.64
N PRO A 44 1.58 6.48 8.57
CA PRO A 44 2.97 6.11 8.40
C PRO A 44 3.16 5.49 7.01
N ILE A 45 4.17 5.96 6.28
CA ILE A 45 4.52 5.32 5.02
C ILE A 45 4.91 3.88 5.34
N ASP A 46 4.15 2.91 4.85
CA ASP A 46 4.51 1.50 4.93
C ASP A 46 5.86 1.30 4.22
N VAL A 47 6.89 0.96 5.00
CA VAL A 47 8.26 0.72 4.51
C VAL A 47 8.57 -0.76 4.32
N GLU A 48 7.55 -1.62 4.34
CA GLU A 48 7.70 -3.06 4.17
C GLU A 48 7.84 -3.50 2.71
N ASN A 49 8.35 -4.72 2.51
CA ASN A 49 8.42 -5.32 1.18
C ASN A 49 7.01 -5.63 0.66
N GLY A 50 6.69 -5.10 -0.52
CA GLY A 50 5.33 -5.12 -1.05
C GLY A 50 4.51 -3.87 -0.69
N ALA A 51 5.06 -2.92 0.07
CA ALA A 51 4.39 -1.64 0.23
C ALA A 51 4.36 -0.87 -1.10
N MET A 52 3.28 -0.11 -1.32
CA MET A 52 3.12 0.74 -2.51
C MET A 52 4.23 1.80 -2.65
N PHE A 53 4.88 2.18 -1.55
CA PHE A 53 6.05 3.04 -1.59
C PHE A 53 7.20 2.44 -2.42
N SER A 54 7.45 1.13 -2.28
CA SER A 54 8.49 0.44 -3.05
C SER A 54 8.18 0.39 -4.56
N VAL A 55 6.89 0.31 -4.90
CA VAL A 55 6.41 0.39 -6.29
C VAL A 55 6.61 1.79 -6.86
N PHE A 56 6.26 2.81 -6.08
CA PHE A 56 6.44 4.21 -6.46
C PHE A 56 7.91 4.52 -6.75
N GLN A 57 8.82 4.09 -5.87
CA GLN A 57 10.25 4.27 -6.10
C GLN A 57 10.73 3.58 -7.40
N ALA A 58 10.31 2.33 -7.63
CA ALA A 58 10.66 1.62 -8.86
C ALA A 58 10.08 2.27 -10.13
N ALA A 59 8.89 2.88 -10.03
CA ALA A 59 8.28 3.65 -11.10
C ALA A 59 9.10 4.92 -11.42
N CYS A 60 9.53 5.65 -10.38
CA CYS A 60 10.42 6.80 -10.55
C CYS A 60 11.72 6.40 -11.25
N ASP A 61 12.36 5.32 -10.81
CA ASP A 61 13.60 4.82 -11.44
C ASP A 61 13.40 4.46 -12.91
N HIS A 62 12.25 3.87 -13.25
CA HIS A 62 11.88 3.57 -14.64
C HIS A 62 11.68 4.84 -15.48
N GLU A 63 10.97 5.85 -14.98
CA GLU A 63 10.81 7.13 -15.68
C GLU A 63 12.14 7.88 -15.82
N PHE A 64 13.00 7.87 -14.79
CA PHE A 64 14.34 8.43 -14.89
C PHE A 64 15.22 7.68 -15.90
N ALA A 65 15.08 6.35 -15.99
CA ALA A 65 15.78 5.56 -16.99
C ALA A 65 15.36 5.94 -18.42
N LYS A 66 14.09 6.30 -18.66
CA LYS A 66 13.64 6.84 -19.96
C LYS A 66 14.32 8.16 -20.32
N LEU A 67 14.58 9.01 -19.32
CA LEU A 67 15.14 10.35 -19.54
C LEU A 67 16.67 10.33 -19.70
N ILE A 68 17.38 9.46 -18.95
CA ILE A 68 18.84 9.54 -18.81
C ILE A 68 19.56 8.29 -19.33
N ARG A 69 18.95 7.10 -19.28
CA ARG A 69 19.65 5.81 -19.47
C ARG A 69 18.83 4.81 -20.30
N HIS A 70 18.66 5.10 -21.59
CA HIS A 70 17.89 4.25 -22.53
C HIS A 70 18.35 2.77 -22.58
N LYS A 71 19.63 2.49 -22.34
CA LYS A 71 20.19 1.13 -22.47
C LYS A 71 19.69 0.18 -21.37
N ASP A 72 19.40 0.70 -20.18
CA ASP A 72 18.95 -0.08 -19.03
C ASP A 72 17.42 -0.08 -18.86
N LEU A 73 16.69 0.59 -19.75
CA LEU A 73 15.25 0.80 -19.63
C LEU A 73 14.46 -0.51 -19.41
N ARG A 74 14.81 -1.56 -20.17
CA ARG A 74 14.15 -2.87 -20.03
C ARG A 74 14.32 -3.48 -18.64
N ARG A 75 15.49 -3.30 -18.03
CA ARG A 75 15.77 -3.80 -16.67
C ARG A 75 14.97 -3.05 -15.61
N TYR A 76 14.88 -1.72 -15.72
CA TYR A 76 14.06 -0.93 -14.80
C TYR A 76 12.56 -1.18 -15.00
N HIS A 77 12.14 -1.44 -16.23
CA HIS A 77 10.75 -1.82 -16.52
C HIS A 77 10.38 -3.16 -15.88
N SER A 78 11.21 -4.19 -16.03
CA SER A 78 10.95 -5.50 -15.40
C SER A 78 11.00 -5.42 -13.87
N TRP A 79 11.90 -4.61 -13.32
CA TRP A 79 11.97 -4.33 -11.88
C TRP A 79 10.70 -3.68 -11.35
N TYR A 80 10.21 -2.64 -12.03
CA TYR A 80 8.94 -1.98 -11.71
C TYR A 80 7.76 -2.95 -11.74
N GLN A 81 7.63 -3.75 -12.80
CA GLN A 81 6.55 -4.75 -12.91
C GLN A 81 6.60 -5.80 -11.80
N MET A 82 7.80 -6.24 -11.42
CA MET A 82 7.99 -7.17 -10.31
C MET A 82 7.53 -6.56 -8.97
N LYS A 83 7.90 -5.31 -8.70
CA LYS A 83 7.51 -4.61 -7.47
C LYS A 83 6.00 -4.36 -7.42
N LEU A 84 5.39 -3.97 -8.53
CA LEU A 84 3.94 -3.82 -8.64
C LEU A 84 3.22 -5.14 -8.33
N ARG A 85 3.70 -6.26 -8.89
CA ARG A 85 3.14 -7.59 -8.61
C ARG A 85 3.29 -7.98 -7.14
N GLU A 86 4.45 -7.73 -6.53
CA GLU A 86 4.72 -8.00 -5.12
C GLU A 86 3.76 -7.21 -4.21
N ALA A 87 3.49 -5.95 -4.56
CA ALA A 87 2.56 -5.10 -3.80
C ALA A 87 1.11 -5.52 -3.95
N LEU A 88 0.65 -5.87 -5.15
CA LEU A 88 -0.69 -6.42 -5.35
C LEU A 88 -0.89 -7.72 -4.58
N MET A 89 0.14 -8.56 -4.50
CA MET A 89 0.12 -9.78 -3.67
C MET A 89 0.17 -9.49 -2.17
N ALA A 90 0.71 -8.35 -1.74
CA ALA A 90 0.66 -7.93 -0.34
C ALA A 90 -0.73 -7.39 0.03
N ASP A 91 -1.36 -6.64 -0.88
CA ASP A 91 -2.71 -6.11 -0.72
C ASP A 91 -3.77 -7.22 -0.69
N GLN A 92 -3.60 -8.27 -1.52
CA GLN A 92 -4.49 -9.44 -1.54
C GLN A 92 -4.30 -10.41 -0.35
N ARG A 93 -3.34 -10.18 0.55
CA ARG A 93 -3.10 -11.09 1.69
C ARG A 93 -4.15 -11.01 2.80
N ASP A 94 -5.10 -10.07 2.74
CA ASP A 94 -6.16 -9.96 3.75
C ASP A 94 -7.38 -10.86 3.46
N GLU A 95 -7.54 -11.40 2.24
CA GLU A 95 -8.65 -12.31 1.91
C GLU A 95 -8.38 -13.79 2.27
N THR A 96 -7.11 -14.19 2.36
CA THR A 96 -6.74 -15.60 2.58
C THR A 96 -6.72 -16.01 4.05
N ILE A 97 -6.68 -15.07 5.00
CA ILE A 97 -6.80 -15.37 6.44
C ILE A 97 -8.28 -15.55 6.85
N GLN A 98 -9.24 -14.97 6.11
CA GLN A 98 -10.67 -15.25 6.31
C GLN A 98 -11.16 -16.56 5.65
N ASN A 99 -10.48 -17.05 4.61
CA ASN A 99 -10.83 -18.30 3.91
C ASN A 99 -10.04 -19.52 4.43
N GLY A 100 -9.82 -19.61 5.75
CA GLY A 100 -9.29 -20.79 6.43
C GLY A 100 -10.15 -22.07 6.30
N TYR A 101 -11.17 -22.09 5.44
CA TYR A 101 -11.99 -23.27 5.16
C TYR A 101 -12.54 -23.20 3.72
N MET A 102 -11.88 -23.80 2.72
CA MET A 102 -12.55 -24.61 1.69
C MET A 102 -11.58 -25.28 0.70
N GLN A 103 -11.38 -26.56 0.99
CA GLN A 103 -11.28 -27.70 0.06
C GLN A 103 -10.08 -27.80 -0.90
N ASP A 104 -9.26 -28.82 -0.57
CA ASP A 104 -8.57 -29.72 -1.49
C ASP A 104 -9.15 -29.73 -2.91
N SER A 105 -8.31 -29.41 -3.89
CA SER A 105 -8.44 -29.97 -5.24
C SER A 105 -7.05 -30.28 -5.79
N ASP A 106 -6.49 -31.38 -5.29
CA ASP A 106 -5.71 -32.27 -6.13
C ASP A 106 -6.58 -32.62 -7.35
N GLU A 107 -6.35 -32.03 -8.53
CA GLU A 107 -6.77 -32.55 -9.84
C GLU A 107 -6.42 -31.61 -11.03
N TRP A 108 -5.54 -32.08 -11.94
CA TRP A 108 -5.40 -31.75 -13.39
C TRP A 108 -5.05 -30.29 -13.81
N GLY A 109 -4.03 -29.95 -14.61
CA GLY A 109 -3.10 -30.64 -15.50
C GLY A 109 -2.61 -29.60 -16.55
N LEU A 110 -1.30 -29.34 -16.66
CA LEU A 110 -0.72 -28.51 -17.74
C LEU A 110 -0.02 -29.43 -18.76
N PRO A 111 -0.37 -29.39 -20.06
CA PRO A 111 0.43 -30.08 -21.06
C PRO A 111 1.71 -29.29 -21.34
N LEU A 112 2.85 -29.94 -21.10
CA LEU A 112 4.14 -29.54 -21.64
C LEU A 112 4.09 -29.76 -23.16
N GLY A 113 3.87 -28.67 -23.91
CA GLY A 113 3.97 -28.70 -25.37
C GLY A 113 5.42 -28.93 -25.79
N GLU A 114 5.67 -30.10 -26.37
CA GLU A 114 6.94 -30.51 -26.97
C GLU A 114 7.28 -29.61 -28.17
N VAL A 115 8.54 -29.20 -28.23
CA VAL A 115 9.13 -28.50 -29.37
C VAL A 115 9.70 -29.58 -30.30
N GLU A 116 9.06 -29.82 -31.44
CA GLU A 116 9.67 -30.56 -32.55
C GLU A 116 10.36 -29.59 -33.53
N TYR A 117 11.45 -30.10 -34.11
CA TYR A 117 12.55 -29.43 -34.82
C TYR A 117 12.18 -28.68 -36.12
#